data_AF-A0A1H1AQF3-F1
#
_entry.id   AF-A0A1H1AQF3-F1
#
_cell.length_a   1.000
_cell.length_b   1.000
_cell.length_c   1.000
_cell.angle_alpha   90.00
_cell.angle_beta   90.00
_cell.angle_gamma   90.00
#
_symmetry.space_group_name_H-M   'P 1'
#
loop_
_entity.id
_entity.type
_entity.pdbx_description
1 polymer ?
#
loop_
_entity_poly.entity_id
_entity_poly.type
_entity_poly.pdbx_seq_one_letter_code
_entity_poly.pdbx_strand_id
1 'polypeptide(L)'
;MTDKLNKAIKDLPPFKREFVFFKYPHLRFFGSKVETEAQLMKATGRTTMGTFNKFERSAEFQRIEALILQQQVGKDIMEIYGKVKEKALSGDRLAVTDLLKLSKAIDQIVIKTDEAPAPVVEVVKVEVEEDFEDDLI
;
A
#
# COMPACT_ATOMS: atom_id res chain seq x y z
N MET A 1 4.28 -7.45 -8.82
CA MET A 1 3.86 -6.06 -9.13
C MET A 1 2.48 -6.13 -9.74
N THR A 2 1.54 -5.27 -9.34
CA THR A 2 0.17 -5.28 -9.90
C THR A 2 0.16 -4.75 -11.35
N ASP A 3 -0.81 -5.15 -12.16
CA ASP A 3 -0.91 -4.71 -13.56
C ASP A 3 -1.07 -3.19 -13.68
N LYS A 4 -1.80 -2.59 -12.74
CA LYS A 4 -2.01 -1.13 -12.65
C LYS A 4 -0.68 -0.39 -12.40
N LEU A 5 0.14 -0.87 -11.46
CA LEU A 5 1.44 -0.27 -11.17
C LEU A 5 2.43 -0.46 -12.32
N ASN A 6 2.47 -1.66 -12.91
CA ASN A 6 3.28 -1.96 -14.10
C ASN A 6 2.94 -1.01 -15.26
N LYS A 7 1.64 -0.80 -15.52
CA LYS A 7 1.18 0.09 -16.57
C LYS A 7 1.57 1.54 -16.29
N ALA A 8 1.31 2.04 -15.07
CA ALA A 8 1.67 3.40 -14.67
C ALA A 8 3.17 3.68 -14.83
N ILE A 9 4.03 2.72 -14.49
CA ILE A 9 5.49 2.83 -14.65
C ILE A 9 5.93 2.78 -16.12
N LYS A 10 5.24 1.97 -16.96
CA LYS A 10 5.51 1.86 -18.40
C LYS A 10 5.09 3.12 -19.17
N ASP A 11 4.05 3.81 -18.72
CA ASP A 11 3.57 5.04 -19.35
C ASP A 11 4.52 6.24 -19.06
N LEU A 12 5.39 6.12 -18.04
CA LEU A 12 6.39 7.13 -17.75
C LEU A 12 7.49 7.23 -18.84
N PRO A 13 7.99 8.45 -19.09
CA PRO A 13 9.25 8.67 -19.78
C PRO A 13 10.40 7.84 -19.20
N PRO A 14 11.37 7.38 -20.03
CA PRO A 14 12.45 6.49 -19.59
C PRO A 14 13.23 6.99 -18.38
N PHE A 15 13.56 8.29 -18.31
CA PHE A 15 14.30 8.85 -17.19
C PHE A 15 13.51 8.82 -15.88
N LYS A 16 12.20 9.11 -15.92
CA LYS A 16 11.32 9.05 -14.74
C LYS A 16 11.15 7.62 -14.25
N ARG A 17 11.04 6.67 -15.19
CA ARG A 17 11.00 5.24 -14.88
C ARG A 17 12.27 4.77 -14.17
N GLU A 18 13.44 5.18 -14.67
CA GLU A 18 14.72 4.85 -14.04
C GLU A 18 14.80 5.40 -12.61
N PHE A 19 14.27 6.61 -12.37
CA PHE A 19 14.18 7.18 -11.03
C PHE A 19 13.23 6.40 -10.10
N VAL A 20 12.08 5.93 -10.59
CA VAL A 20 11.19 5.05 -9.81
C VAL A 20 11.92 3.77 -9.40
N PHE A 21 12.67 3.16 -10.31
CA PHE A 21 13.47 1.96 -9.99
C PHE A 21 14.66 2.24 -9.08
N PHE A 22 15.25 3.44 -9.15
CA PHE A 22 16.27 3.87 -8.21
C PHE A 22 15.71 4.00 -6.78
N LYS A 23 14.53 4.65 -6.62
CA LYS A 23 13.89 4.81 -5.30
C LYS A 23 13.30 3.49 -4.77
N TYR A 24 12.79 2.65 -5.66
CA TYR A 24 12.19 1.35 -5.32
C TYR A 24 12.84 0.21 -6.11
N PRO A 25 14.05 -0.25 -5.70
CA PRO A 25 14.78 -1.27 -6.44
C PRO A 25 14.06 -2.61 -6.56
N HIS A 26 13.22 -2.96 -5.59
CA HIS A 26 12.43 -4.19 -5.58
C HIS A 26 11.36 -4.25 -6.69
N LEU A 27 11.09 -3.12 -7.37
CA LEU A 27 10.19 -3.06 -8.53
C LEU A 27 10.90 -3.45 -9.84
N ARG A 28 12.23 -3.49 -9.87
CA ARG A 28 12.99 -3.89 -11.05
C ARG A 28 13.04 -5.42 -11.15
N PHE A 29 12.33 -5.98 -12.13
CA PHE A 29 12.34 -7.43 -12.37
C PHE A 29 13.64 -7.93 -13.00
N PHE A 30 14.26 -7.15 -13.89
CA PHE A 30 15.48 -7.51 -14.62
C PHE A 30 16.37 -6.28 -14.84
N GLY A 31 17.69 -6.48 -14.80
CA GLY A 31 18.69 -5.46 -15.12
C GLY A 31 19.61 -5.07 -13.96
N SER A 32 20.66 -4.30 -14.27
CA SER A 32 21.57 -3.76 -13.26
C SER A 32 20.84 -2.76 -12.36
N LYS A 33 21.15 -2.82 -11.07
CA LYS A 33 20.62 -1.90 -10.08
C LYS A 33 21.42 -0.60 -10.15
N VAL A 34 20.71 0.50 -10.26
CA VAL A 34 21.26 1.84 -10.06
C VAL A 34 21.20 2.10 -8.56
N GLU A 35 22.34 2.21 -7.90
CA GLU A 35 22.42 2.35 -6.45
C GLU A 35 22.84 3.76 -6.03
N THR A 36 23.52 4.51 -6.90
CA THR A 36 23.98 5.86 -6.60
C THR A 36 23.33 6.89 -7.52
N GLU A 37 23.22 8.13 -7.03
CA GLU A 37 22.73 9.26 -7.83
C GLU A 37 23.62 9.50 -9.06
N ALA A 38 24.94 9.30 -8.93
CA ALA A 38 25.87 9.41 -10.05
C ALA A 38 25.59 8.36 -11.15
N GLN A 39 25.26 7.12 -10.75
CA GLN A 39 24.85 6.09 -11.69
C GLN A 39 23.50 6.41 -12.34
N LEU A 40 22.55 6.97 -11.58
CA LEU A 40 21.25 7.39 -12.11
C LEU A 40 21.41 8.50 -13.15
N MET A 41 22.22 9.50 -12.84
CA MET A 41 22.55 10.61 -13.75
C MET A 41 23.20 10.08 -15.04
N LYS A 42 24.16 9.16 -14.92
CA LYS A 42 24.79 8.51 -16.07
C LYS A 42 23.79 7.68 -16.90
N ALA A 43 22.92 6.91 -16.24
CA ALA A 43 21.92 6.07 -16.91
C ALA A 43 20.83 6.89 -17.62
N THR A 44 20.50 8.07 -17.10
CA THR A 44 19.43 8.93 -17.64
C THR A 44 19.94 10.07 -18.52
N GLY A 45 21.26 10.23 -18.66
CA GLY A 45 21.88 11.33 -19.40
C GLY A 45 21.61 12.71 -18.78
N ARG A 46 21.33 12.77 -17.48
CA ARG A 46 21.02 14.02 -16.76
C ARG A 46 22.24 14.49 -15.99
N THR A 47 22.45 15.81 -15.97
CA THR A 47 23.56 16.45 -15.24
C THR A 47 23.21 16.80 -13.80
N THR A 48 21.93 16.91 -13.46
CA THR A 48 21.49 17.34 -12.12
C THR A 48 20.27 16.58 -11.64
N MET A 49 20.16 16.44 -10.32
CA MET A 49 19.04 15.76 -9.65
C MET A 49 17.75 16.61 -9.63
N GLY A 50 17.83 17.89 -9.97
CA GLY A 50 16.71 18.84 -9.82
C GLY A 50 15.44 18.44 -10.58
N THR A 51 15.58 17.76 -11.72
CA THR A 51 14.42 17.25 -12.48
C THR A 51 13.73 16.10 -11.75
N PHE A 52 14.49 15.24 -11.10
CA PHE A 52 13.96 14.13 -10.32
C PHE A 52 13.28 14.60 -9.03
N ASN A 53 13.88 15.56 -8.33
CA ASN A 53 13.28 16.16 -7.14
C ASN A 53 11.95 16.88 -7.47
N LYS A 54 11.85 17.53 -8.64
CA LYS A 54 10.58 18.09 -9.13
C LYS A 54 9.56 17.01 -9.46
N PHE A 55 10.01 15.92 -10.09
CA PHE A 55 9.16 14.79 -10.43
C PHE A 55 8.61 14.09 -9.18
N GLU A 56 9.44 13.89 -8.16
CA GLU A 56 9.05 13.28 -6.88
C GLU A 56 7.91 14.04 -6.19
N ARG A 57 7.91 15.37 -6.30
CA ARG A 57 6.86 16.24 -5.73
C ARG A 57 5.62 16.34 -6.62
N SER A 58 5.62 15.76 -7.80
CA SER A 58 4.51 15.86 -8.73
C SER A 58 3.37 14.90 -8.36
N ALA A 59 2.15 15.28 -8.73
CA ALA A 59 0.97 14.43 -8.56
C ALA A 59 1.11 13.09 -9.32
N GLU A 60 1.87 13.06 -10.41
CA GLU A 60 2.16 11.84 -11.17
C GLU A 60 2.94 10.83 -10.32
N PHE A 61 3.97 11.28 -9.61
CA PHE A 61 4.77 10.41 -8.75
C PHE A 61 4.01 9.97 -7.50
N GLN A 62 3.24 10.87 -6.88
CA GLN A 62 2.39 10.54 -5.73
C GLN A 62 1.37 9.44 -6.07
N ARG A 63 0.81 9.44 -7.29
CA ARG A 63 -0.08 8.35 -7.74
C ARG A 63 0.65 7.01 -7.82
N ILE A 64 1.90 7.00 -8.25
CA ILE A 64 2.72 5.78 -8.29
C ILE A 64 3.05 5.30 -6.89
N GLU A 65 3.44 6.20 -5.98
CA GLU A 65 3.66 5.86 -4.57
C GLU A 65 2.39 5.28 -3.92
N ALA A 66 1.22 5.87 -4.18
CA ALA A 66 -0.05 5.33 -3.69
C ALA A 66 -0.32 3.91 -4.19
N LEU A 67 -0.02 3.61 -5.47
CA LEU A 67 -0.16 2.25 -6.02
C LEU A 67 0.85 1.27 -5.41
N ILE A 68 2.09 1.72 -5.11
CA ILE A 68 3.10 0.92 -4.42
C ILE A 68 2.62 0.60 -2.99
N LEU A 69 2.16 1.61 -2.25
CA LEU A 69 1.63 1.45 -0.91
C LEU A 69 0.44 0.50 -0.90
N GLN A 70 -0.48 0.61 -1.86
CA GLN A 70 -1.61 -0.32 -1.97
C GLN A 70 -1.14 -1.78 -2.12
N GLN A 71 -0.06 -2.03 -2.85
CA GLN A 71 0.52 -3.38 -2.96
C GLN A 71 1.16 -3.85 -1.65
N GLN A 72 1.76 -2.94 -0.88
CA GLN A 72 2.37 -3.25 0.42
C GLN A 72 1.31 -3.53 1.49
N VAL A 73 0.25 -2.73 1.53
CA VAL A 73 -0.87 -2.89 2.47
C VAL A 73 -1.45 -4.31 2.43
N GLY A 74 -1.56 -4.94 1.26
CA GLY A 74 -2.01 -6.34 1.17
C GLY A 74 -1.10 -7.33 1.90
N LYS A 75 0.23 -7.11 1.85
CA LYS A 75 1.20 -7.93 2.60
C LYS A 75 1.15 -7.63 4.09
N ASP A 76 1.04 -6.35 4.45
CA ASP A 76 0.98 -5.91 5.84
C ASP A 76 -0.29 -6.44 6.53
N ILE A 77 -1.43 -6.43 5.84
CA ILE A 77 -2.67 -7.05 6.33
C ILE A 77 -2.49 -8.54 6.60
N MET A 78 -1.77 -9.28 5.75
CA MET A 78 -1.48 -10.70 5.98
C MET A 78 -0.60 -10.90 7.22
N GLU A 79 0.42 -10.07 7.42
CA GLU A 79 1.29 -10.15 8.59
C GLU A 79 0.53 -9.79 9.89
N ILE A 80 -0.28 -8.73 9.84
CA ILE A 80 -1.14 -8.30 10.95
C ILE A 80 -2.15 -9.39 11.29
N TYR A 81 -2.81 -9.98 10.29
CA TYR A 81 -3.74 -11.09 10.48
C TYR A 81 -3.08 -12.25 11.23
N GLY A 82 -1.86 -12.64 10.83
CA GLY A 82 -1.10 -13.69 11.52
C GLY A 82 -0.88 -13.39 13.01
N LYS A 83 -0.37 -12.19 13.32
CA LYS A 83 -0.10 -11.75 14.70
C LYS A 83 -1.38 -11.63 15.54
N VAL A 84 -2.46 -11.09 14.97
CA VAL A 84 -3.74 -10.94 15.67
C VAL A 84 -4.39 -12.29 15.91
N LYS A 85 -4.31 -13.22 14.94
CA LYS A 85 -4.81 -14.59 15.10
C LYS A 85 -4.11 -15.33 16.22
N GLU A 86 -2.78 -15.26 16.30
CA GLU A 86 -2.01 -15.89 17.38
C GLU A 86 -2.45 -15.39 18.76
N LYS A 87 -2.60 -14.06 18.92
CA LYS A 87 -3.09 -13.46 20.16
C LYS A 87 -4.53 -13.86 20.49
N ALA A 88 -5.42 -13.87 19.50
CA ALA A 88 -6.80 -14.28 19.67
C ALA A 88 -6.90 -15.76 20.14
N LEU A 89 -6.09 -16.65 19.57
CA LEU A 89 -6.04 -18.06 19.97
C LEU A 89 -5.46 -18.27 21.37
N SER A 90 -4.62 -17.34 21.86
CA SER A 90 -4.13 -17.35 23.24
C SER A 90 -5.15 -16.83 24.28
N GLY A 91 -6.33 -16.40 23.83
CA GLY A 91 -7.43 -15.95 24.70
C GLY A 91 -7.52 -14.44 24.92
N ASP A 92 -6.74 -13.63 24.19
CA ASP A 92 -6.85 -12.17 24.22
C ASP A 92 -8.18 -11.71 23.57
N ARG A 93 -9.10 -11.24 24.42
CA ARG A 93 -10.46 -10.84 24.03
C ARG A 93 -10.48 -9.64 23.07
N LEU A 94 -9.51 -8.73 23.17
CA LEU A 94 -9.39 -7.60 22.24
C LEU A 94 -8.94 -8.08 20.86
N ALA A 95 -7.94 -8.98 20.84
CA ALA A 95 -7.46 -9.56 19.60
C ALA A 95 -8.51 -10.41 18.85
N VAL A 96 -9.43 -11.09 19.56
CA VAL A 96 -10.57 -11.79 18.93
C VAL A 96 -11.49 -10.82 18.21
N THR A 97 -11.78 -9.66 18.83
CA THR A 97 -12.62 -8.63 18.23
C THR A 97 -11.96 -8.01 16.99
N ASP A 98 -10.66 -7.73 17.08
CA ASP A 98 -9.88 -7.20 15.96
C ASP A 98 -9.75 -8.21 14.82
N LEU A 99 -9.64 -9.51 15.12
CA LEU A 99 -9.62 -10.58 14.12
C LEU A 99 -10.92 -10.63 13.31
N LEU A 100 -12.08 -10.48 13.99
CA LEU A 100 -13.38 -10.45 13.32
C LEU A 100 -13.56 -9.21 12.45
N LYS A 101 -13.08 -8.04 12.90
CA LYS A 101 -13.07 -6.80 12.11
C LYS A 101 -12.17 -6.94 10.87
N LEU A 102 -10.97 -7.50 11.04
CA LEU A 102 -10.05 -7.77 9.94
C LEU A 102 -10.65 -8.74 8.92
N SER A 103 -11.29 -9.83 9.37
CA SER A 103 -11.97 -10.78 8.48
C SER A 103 -13.02 -10.08 7.62
N LYS A 104 -13.89 -9.27 8.23
CA LYS A 104 -14.91 -8.50 7.49
C LYS A 104 -14.29 -7.51 6.50
N ALA A 105 -13.19 -6.85 6.87
CA ALA A 105 -12.48 -5.94 5.98
C ALA A 105 -11.86 -6.66 4.77
N ILE A 106 -11.31 -7.87 4.99
CA ILE A 106 -10.78 -8.72 3.92
C ILE A 106 -11.89 -9.16 2.96
N ASP A 107 -13.04 -9.60 3.48
CA ASP A 107 -14.18 -9.99 2.65
C ASP A 107 -14.65 -8.84 1.74
N GLN A 108 -14.70 -7.61 2.27
CA GLN A 108 -15.01 -6.42 1.48
C GLN A 108 -13.98 -6.09 0.40
N ILE A 109 -12.70 -6.45 0.60
CA ILE A 109 -11.64 -6.28 -0.39
C ILE A 109 -11.79 -7.33 -1.49
N VAL A 110 -12.05 -8.59 -1.13
CA VAL A 110 -12.24 -9.70 -2.08
C VAL A 110 -13.42 -9.43 -3.02
N ILE A 111 -14.55 -8.99 -2.47
CA ILE A 111 -15.75 -8.61 -3.25
C ILE A 111 -15.43 -7.49 -4.26
N LYS A 112 -14.61 -6.50 -3.89
CA LYS A 112 -14.23 -5.39 -4.78
C LYS A 112 -13.26 -5.79 -5.89
N THR A 113 -12.54 -6.90 -5.74
CA THR A 113 -11.62 -7.42 -6.78
C THR A 113 -12.31 -8.28 -7.82
N ASP A 114 -13.47 -8.88 -7.50
CA ASP A 114 -14.21 -9.77 -8.41
C ASP A 114 -15.28 -9.07 -9.25
N GLU A 115 -15.59 -7.79 -9.01
CA GLU A 115 -16.65 -7.06 -9.73
C GLU A 115 -16.18 -5.76 -10.43
N ALA A 116 -16.50 -5.66 -11.72
CA ALA A 116 -16.60 -4.40 -12.48
C ALA A 116 -17.67 -3.47 -11.84
N PRO A 117 -17.72 -2.16 -12.17
CA PRO A 117 -18.26 -1.16 -11.25
C PRO A 117 -19.79 -1.11 -11.11
N ALA A 118 -20.20 -0.96 -9.84
CA ALA A 118 -21.39 -0.25 -9.29
C ALA A 118 -22.68 -1.05 -9.01
N PRO A 119 -23.59 -0.59 -8.11
CA PRO A 119 -23.57 0.62 -7.24
C PRO A 119 -23.84 0.39 -5.73
N VAL A 120 -23.45 1.41 -4.94
CA VAL A 120 -23.79 1.82 -3.56
C VAL A 120 -24.95 1.11 -2.84
N VAL A 121 -24.72 0.62 -1.60
CA VAL A 121 -25.70 0.65 -0.48
C VAL A 121 -25.03 0.75 0.91
N GLU A 122 -25.51 1.73 1.68
CA GLU A 122 -25.51 2.03 3.13
C GLU A 122 -24.27 1.91 4.04
N VAL A 123 -23.86 3.08 4.53
CA VAL A 123 -23.10 3.28 5.76
C VAL A 123 -24.01 2.96 6.96
N VAL A 124 -23.83 1.81 7.59
CA VAL A 124 -24.41 1.54 8.91
C VAL A 124 -23.60 2.32 9.95
N LYS A 125 -24.23 3.34 10.55
CA LYS A 125 -23.74 3.97 11.78
C LYS A 125 -23.79 2.91 12.88
N VAL A 126 -22.64 2.52 13.43
CA VAL A 126 -22.58 1.79 14.68
C VAL A 126 -22.28 2.81 15.76
N GLU A 127 -23.33 3.26 16.45
CA GLU A 127 -23.20 3.89 17.75
C GLU A 127 -22.71 2.81 18.72
N VAL A 128 -21.53 3.04 19.30
CA VAL A 128 -21.02 2.22 20.41
C VAL A 128 -21.37 2.99 21.66
N GLU A 129 -22.40 2.54 22.38
CA GLU A 129 -22.63 2.96 23.77
C GLU A 129 -21.49 2.38 24.61
N GLU A 130 -20.64 3.26 25.13
CA GLU A 130 -19.66 2.94 26.16
C GLU A 130 -20.35 3.04 27.54
N ASP A 131 -20.97 1.95 27.99
CA ASP A 131 -21.34 1.79 29.40
C ASP A 131 -20.10 1.30 30.17
N PHE A 132 -19.29 2.25 30.66
CA PHE A 132 -18.37 2.02 31.77
C PHE A 132 -19.14 2.16 33.08
N GLU A 133 -19.67 1.06 33.62
CA GLU A 133 -20.01 1.01 35.05
C GLU A 133 -18.72 0.80 35.85
N ASP A 134 -18.11 1.93 36.22
CA ASP A 134 -17.24 2.05 37.38
C ASP A 134 -18.16 2.32 38.59
N ASP A 135 -18.40 1.32 39.43
CA ASP A 135 -18.80 1.56 40.83
C ASP A 135 -18.42 0.36 41.73
N LEU A 136 -17.17 0.44 42.18
CA LEU A 136 -16.68 0.19 43.54
C LEU A 136 -17.68 -0.40 44.57
N ILE A 137 -17.50 -1.67 44.97
CA ILE A 137 -17.64 -2.14 46.38
C ILE A 137 -16.58 -3.22 46.65
#